data_AF-A0A2V7H254-F1
#
_entry.id   AF-A0A2V7H254-F1
#
_cell.length_a   1.000
_cell.length_b   1.000
_cell.length_c   1.000
_cell.angle_alpha   90.00
_cell.angle_beta   90.00
_cell.angle_gamma   90.00
#
_symmetry.space_group_name_H-M   'P 1'
#
loop_
_entity.id
_entity.type
_entity.pdbx_description
1 polymer ?
#
loop_
_entity_poly.entity_id
_entity_poly.type
_entity_poly.pdbx_seq_one_letter_code
_entity_poly.pdbx_strand_id
1 'polypeptide(L)'
;MLVGLVVGWQAPVNDSAVHAVTAHSIRWYQATAVAAGVGALMLIDEPVQRLMQRNRSPTTNDAAAVFRRAGQPEVFGTVSLGLVAVGLVSHRPAITATGARLVATLGLAGAATVTLKALIGRARPDAGVGAFDFDPFTHSDAMPSGHTSMAFALAAGLSEAVHSRWAHVGFYGFATGTALSRINDNRHWLSDVGMGALIGITSARLVSGRWRVFGLTPPGVAVGPRRTVIVAWHHSF
;
A
#
# COMPACT_ATOMS: atom_id res chain seq x y z
N MET A 1 13.99 26.03 -12.64
CA MET A 1 13.20 25.05 -13.45
C MET A 1 11.93 24.77 -12.65
N LEU A 2 10.80 25.34 -13.04
CA LEU A 2 9.53 25.23 -12.31
C LEU A 2 8.85 23.89 -12.65
N VAL A 3 8.69 23.02 -11.66
CA VAL A 3 7.79 21.85 -11.74
C VAL A 3 6.38 22.39 -11.56
N GLY A 4 5.62 22.51 -12.66
CA GLY A 4 4.23 22.91 -12.61
C GLY A 4 3.32 21.70 -12.42
N LEU A 5 2.50 21.71 -11.38
CA LEU A 5 1.33 20.83 -11.26
C LEU A 5 0.23 21.44 -12.12
N VAL A 6 -0.13 20.79 -13.24
CA VAL A 6 -1.27 21.23 -14.06
C VAL A 6 -2.44 20.31 -13.73
N VAL A 7 -3.41 20.83 -12.99
CA VAL A 7 -4.74 20.23 -12.83
C VAL A 7 -5.59 20.82 -13.95
N GLY A 8 -5.93 20.02 -14.96
CA GLY A 8 -6.67 20.52 -16.12
C GLY A 8 -7.34 19.40 -16.90
N TRP A 9 -8.48 19.75 -17.49
CA TRP A 9 -9.24 18.92 -18.42
C TRP A 9 -8.53 18.85 -19.77
N GLN A 10 -8.11 17.67 -20.21
CA GLN A 10 -7.61 17.44 -21.58
C GLN A 10 -8.51 16.42 -22.28
N ALA A 11 -8.88 16.73 -23.52
CA ALA A 11 -9.66 15.84 -24.38
C ALA A 11 -8.96 14.47 -24.55
N PRO A 12 -9.73 13.38 -24.73
CA PRO A 12 -9.17 12.03 -24.77
C PRO A 12 -8.15 11.90 -25.91
N VAL A 13 -6.93 11.48 -25.56
CA VAL A 13 -5.94 11.05 -26.54
C VAL A 13 -6.45 9.74 -27.13
N ASN A 14 -6.45 9.64 -28.46
CA ASN A 14 -7.03 8.52 -29.20
C ASN A 14 -6.35 7.19 -28.80
N ASP A 15 -7.09 6.33 -28.09
CA ASP A 15 -6.60 5.22 -27.25
C ASP A 15 -6.39 3.88 -27.99
N SER A 16 -6.17 3.91 -29.31
CA SER A 16 -6.14 2.68 -30.12
C SER A 16 -4.87 1.81 -29.98
N ALA A 17 -3.92 2.18 -29.11
CA ALA A 17 -2.64 1.49 -29.00
C ALA A 17 -2.27 0.99 -27.58
N VAL A 18 -3.12 1.20 -26.57
CA VAL A 18 -2.90 0.60 -25.25
C VAL A 18 -3.80 -0.63 -25.18
N HIS A 19 -3.22 -1.83 -25.13
CA HIS A 19 -3.98 -3.05 -24.85
C HIS A 19 -4.93 -2.78 -23.68
N ALA A 20 -6.23 -2.80 -23.96
CA ALA A 20 -7.28 -2.56 -22.99
C ALA A 20 -7.21 -3.66 -21.94
N VAL A 21 -6.42 -3.46 -20.89
CA VAL A 21 -6.55 -4.23 -19.66
C VAL A 21 -7.92 -3.86 -19.14
N THR A 22 -8.89 -4.76 -19.29
CA THR A 22 -10.22 -4.60 -18.72
C THR A 22 -10.06 -4.36 -17.23
N ALA A 23 -10.31 -3.12 -16.78
CA ALA A 23 -10.18 -2.76 -15.39
C ALA A 23 -11.18 -3.57 -14.57
N HIS A 24 -10.72 -4.20 -13.50
CA HIS A 24 -11.57 -4.96 -12.59
C HIS A 24 -12.38 -4.00 -11.73
N SER A 25 -13.71 -4.01 -11.88
CA SER A 25 -14.60 -3.26 -11.02
C SER A 25 -14.81 -4.01 -9.70
N ILE A 26 -14.39 -3.42 -8.59
CA ILE A 26 -14.65 -3.93 -7.24
C ILE A 26 -16.15 -3.88 -7.00
N ARG A 27 -16.75 -5.06 -6.81
CA ARG A 27 -18.18 -5.22 -6.52
C ARG A 27 -18.40 -5.26 -5.01
N TRP A 28 -19.59 -4.87 -4.56
CA TRP A 28 -19.93 -4.79 -3.13
C TRP A 28 -19.64 -6.09 -2.37
N TYR A 29 -19.94 -7.25 -2.96
CA TYR A 29 -19.69 -8.55 -2.32
C TYR A 29 -18.20 -8.86 -2.17
N GLN A 30 -17.31 -8.29 -3.00
CA GLN A 30 -15.87 -8.44 -2.84
C GLN A 30 -15.39 -7.64 -1.64
N ALA A 31 -15.92 -6.43 -1.45
CA ALA A 31 -15.68 -5.65 -0.23
C ALA A 31 -16.21 -6.39 1.01
N THR A 32 -17.41 -6.97 0.93
CA THR A 32 -17.97 -7.81 2.00
C THR A 32 -17.12 -9.04 2.28
N ALA A 33 -16.66 -9.75 1.24
CA ALA A 33 -15.79 -10.92 1.40
C ALA A 33 -14.44 -10.56 2.03
N VAL A 34 -13.87 -9.41 1.66
CA VAL A 34 -12.66 -8.87 2.29
C VAL A 34 -12.90 -8.56 3.77
N ALA A 35 -14.01 -7.87 4.10
CA ALA A 35 -14.35 -7.58 5.48
C ALA A 35 -14.55 -8.87 6.31
N ALA A 36 -15.22 -9.88 5.74
CA ALA A 36 -15.40 -11.19 6.37
C ALA A 36 -14.06 -11.91 6.57
N GLY A 37 -13.15 -11.87 5.60
CA GLY A 37 -11.82 -12.45 5.72
C GLY A 37 -10.97 -11.78 6.80
N VAL A 38 -11.01 -10.45 6.88
CA VAL A 38 -10.36 -9.70 7.97
C VAL A 38 -10.97 -10.07 9.32
N GLY A 39 -12.30 -10.16 9.41
CA GLY A 39 -12.99 -10.62 10.62
C GLY A 39 -12.62 -12.05 11.03
N ALA A 40 -12.45 -12.95 10.07
CA ALA A 40 -11.97 -14.31 10.33
C ALA A 40 -10.54 -14.33 10.87
N LEU A 41 -9.66 -13.46 10.38
CA LEU A 41 -8.31 -13.30 10.95
C LEU A 41 -8.36 -12.77 12.40
N MET A 42 -9.33 -11.91 12.73
CA MET A 42 -9.47 -11.40 14.10
C MET A 42 -9.71 -12.51 15.12
N LEU A 43 -10.42 -13.57 14.74
CA LEU A 43 -10.71 -14.72 15.61
C LEU A 43 -9.44 -15.47 16.05
N ILE A 44 -8.35 -15.35 15.31
CA ILE A 44 -7.08 -16.03 15.58
C ILE A 44 -5.96 -15.08 16.00
N ASP A 45 -6.26 -13.80 16.24
CA ASP A 45 -5.26 -12.80 16.61
C ASP A 45 -4.53 -13.13 17.91
N GLU A 46 -5.26 -13.42 18.98
CA GLU A 46 -4.62 -13.74 20.25
C GLU A 46 -3.89 -15.09 20.26
N PRO A 47 -4.44 -16.19 19.69
CA PRO A 47 -3.68 -17.42 19.50
C PRO A 47 -2.35 -17.20 18.76
N VAL A 48 -2.36 -16.45 17.65
CA VAL A 48 -1.15 -16.14 16.89
C VAL A 48 -0.21 -15.24 17.67
N GLN A 49 -0.72 -14.22 18.36
CA GLN A 49 0.07 -13.34 19.21
C GLN A 49 0.79 -14.14 20.31
N ARG A 50 0.07 -15.00 21.03
CA ARG A 50 0.65 -15.85 22.09
C ARG A 50 1.70 -16.80 21.52
N LEU A 51 1.43 -17.42 20.37
CA LEU A 51 2.40 -18.29 19.70
C LEU A 51 3.68 -17.53 19.33
N MET A 52 3.53 -16.36 18.71
CA MET A 52 4.65 -15.52 18.30
C MET A 52 5.46 -15.06 19.51
N GLN A 53 4.80 -14.52 20.54
CA GLN A 53 5.48 -14.04 21.75
C GLN A 53 6.19 -15.17 22.52
N ARG A 54 5.62 -16.38 22.58
CA ARG A 54 6.27 -17.56 23.20
C ARG A 54 7.52 -18.02 22.46
N ASN A 55 7.57 -17.84 21.14
CA ASN A 55 8.68 -18.28 20.30
C ASN A 55 9.70 -17.16 19.99
N ARG A 56 9.57 -15.99 20.62
CA ARG A 56 10.54 -14.89 20.44
C ARG A 56 11.89 -15.28 21.03
N SER A 57 12.93 -14.92 20.29
CA SER A 57 14.32 -15.11 20.69
C SER A 57 15.17 -13.94 20.18
N PRO A 58 16.44 -13.82 20.63
CA PRO A 58 17.35 -12.81 20.09
C PRO A 58 17.45 -12.88 18.56
N THR A 59 17.49 -14.07 17.97
CA THR A 59 17.60 -14.24 16.51
C THR A 59 16.35 -13.75 15.76
N THR A 60 15.15 -14.03 16.27
CA THR A 60 13.91 -13.51 15.65
C THR A 60 13.80 -11.99 15.80
N ASN A 61 14.28 -11.43 16.92
CA ASN A 61 14.32 -10.00 17.15
C ASN A 61 15.32 -9.28 16.22
N ASP A 62 16.49 -9.87 15.98
CA ASP A 62 17.48 -9.33 15.06
C ASP A 62 16.98 -9.38 13.61
N ALA A 63 16.39 -10.51 13.19
CA ALA A 63 15.74 -10.62 11.90
C ALA A 63 14.62 -9.58 11.74
N ALA A 64 13.75 -9.43 12.74
CA ALA A 64 12.70 -8.42 12.75
C ALA A 64 13.27 -6.99 12.68
N ALA A 65 14.43 -6.74 13.31
CA ALA A 65 15.07 -5.42 13.28
C ALA A 65 15.51 -5.01 11.88
N VAL A 66 15.99 -5.95 11.05
CA VAL A 66 16.35 -5.69 9.65
C VAL A 66 15.13 -5.20 8.87
N PHE A 67 14.04 -5.96 8.91
CA PHE A 67 12.80 -5.60 8.20
C PHE A 67 12.11 -4.36 8.79
N ARG A 68 12.22 -4.14 10.10
CA ARG A 68 11.69 -2.94 10.75
C ARG A 68 12.42 -1.68 10.27
N ARG A 69 13.75 -1.71 10.19
CA ARG A 69 14.55 -0.56 9.74
C ARG A 69 14.33 -0.27 8.26
N ALA A 70 14.41 -1.30 7.41
CA ALA A 70 14.19 -1.14 5.98
C ALA A 70 12.72 -0.86 5.62
N GLY A 71 11.79 -1.29 6.49
CA GLY A 71 10.35 -1.16 6.29
C GLY A 71 9.73 0.13 6.84
N GLN A 72 10.55 1.13 7.14
CA GLN A 72 10.09 2.43 7.62
C GLN A 72 9.41 3.22 6.48
N PRO A 73 8.25 3.86 6.72
CA PRO A 73 7.57 4.68 5.71
C PRO A 73 8.46 5.73 5.04
N GLU A 74 9.41 6.30 5.78
CA GLU A 74 10.40 7.27 5.31
C GLU A 74 11.32 6.68 4.24
N VAL A 75 11.71 5.41 4.39
CA VAL A 75 12.54 4.68 3.41
C VAL A 75 11.74 4.49 2.11
N PHE A 76 10.47 4.10 2.20
CA PHE A 76 9.62 3.92 1.03
C PHE A 76 9.35 5.23 0.28
N GLY A 77 9.11 6.31 1.02
CA GLY A 77 9.02 7.66 0.46
C GLY A 77 10.30 8.07 -0.26
N THR A 78 11.45 7.83 0.38
CA THR A 78 12.78 8.14 -0.22
C THR A 78 13.03 7.33 -1.49
N VAL A 79 12.71 6.04 -1.53
CA VAL A 79 12.88 5.20 -2.73
C VAL A 79 12.02 5.71 -3.89
N SER A 80 10.74 6.02 -3.63
CA SER A 80 9.82 6.48 -4.67
C SER A 80 10.19 7.86 -5.22
N LEU A 81 10.52 8.81 -4.35
CA LEU A 81 11.02 10.14 -4.74
C LEU A 81 12.38 10.06 -5.44
N GLY A 82 13.26 9.16 -4.97
CA GLY A 82 14.55 8.88 -5.60
C GLY A 82 14.38 8.40 -7.04
N LEU A 83 13.43 7.51 -7.32
CA LEU A 83 13.11 7.09 -8.69
C LEU A 83 12.61 8.25 -9.56
N VAL A 84 11.77 9.15 -9.00
CA VAL A 84 11.37 10.37 -9.72
C VAL A 84 12.60 11.20 -10.08
N ALA A 85 13.45 11.51 -9.10
CA ALA A 85 14.65 12.31 -9.30
C ALA A 85 15.60 11.69 -10.32
N VAL A 86 15.92 10.40 -10.17
CA VAL A 86 16.78 9.65 -11.11
C VAL A 86 16.18 9.67 -12.51
N GLY A 87 14.88 9.44 -12.67
CA GLY A 87 14.23 9.48 -13.98
C GLY A 87 14.30 10.87 -14.64
N LEU A 88 14.13 11.93 -13.85
CA LEU A 88 14.20 13.31 -14.34
C LEU A 88 15.63 13.69 -14.77
N VAL A 89 16.63 13.35 -13.96
CA VAL A 89 18.06 13.63 -14.22
C VAL A 89 18.59 12.79 -15.38
N SER A 90 18.24 11.49 -15.43
CA SER A 90 18.67 10.58 -16.49
C SER A 90 17.85 10.69 -17.77
N HIS A 91 16.85 11.58 -17.81
CA HIS A 91 15.94 11.77 -18.94
C HIS A 91 15.22 10.48 -19.38
N ARG A 92 14.86 9.63 -18.41
CA ARG A 92 14.15 8.36 -18.65
C ARG A 92 12.69 8.46 -18.18
N PRO A 93 11.75 8.79 -19.08
CA PRO A 93 10.35 9.04 -18.71
C PRO A 93 9.67 7.82 -18.07
N ALA A 94 10.06 6.60 -18.45
CA ALA A 94 9.55 5.38 -17.83
C ALA A 94 9.91 5.27 -16.33
N ILE A 95 11.12 5.69 -15.95
CA ILE A 95 11.57 5.67 -14.54
C ILE A 95 10.85 6.76 -13.75
N THR A 96 10.73 7.97 -14.31
CA THR A 96 9.97 9.07 -13.69
C THR A 96 8.51 8.67 -13.46
N ALA A 97 7.85 8.09 -14.47
CA ALA A 97 6.47 7.64 -14.36
C ALA A 97 6.31 6.54 -13.30
N THR A 98 7.27 5.61 -13.21
CA THR A 98 7.28 4.58 -12.16
C THR A 98 7.38 5.23 -10.77
N GLY A 99 8.34 6.14 -10.56
CA GLY A 99 8.48 6.85 -9.29
C GLY A 99 7.22 7.63 -8.91
N ALA A 100 6.63 8.36 -9.86
CA ALA A 100 5.41 9.15 -9.62
C ALA A 100 4.20 8.26 -9.25
N ARG A 101 4.04 7.11 -9.91
CA ARG A 101 3.01 6.13 -9.56
C ARG A 101 3.23 5.54 -8.17
N LEU A 102 4.47 5.28 -7.77
CA LEU A 102 4.78 4.81 -6.42
C LEU A 102 4.47 5.87 -5.36
N VAL A 103 4.79 7.14 -5.61
CA VAL A 103 4.41 8.25 -4.72
C VAL A 103 2.89 8.31 -4.55
N ALA A 104 2.12 8.27 -5.64
CA ALA A 104 0.66 8.26 -5.58
C ALA A 104 0.10 7.03 -4.85
N THR A 105 0.68 5.86 -5.09
CA THR A 105 0.31 4.59 -4.45
C THR A 105 0.54 4.62 -2.94
N LEU A 106 1.72 5.08 -2.51
CA LEU A 106 2.08 5.24 -1.10
C LEU A 106 1.21 6.31 -0.42
N GLY A 107 0.96 7.43 -1.10
CA GLY A 107 0.05 8.48 -0.61
C GLY A 107 -1.36 7.96 -0.37
N LEU A 108 -1.92 7.22 -1.32
CA LEU A 108 -3.26 6.62 -1.19
C LEU A 108 -3.31 5.58 -0.06
N ALA A 109 -2.32 4.69 0.03
CA ALA A 109 -2.23 3.70 1.11
C ALA A 109 -2.07 4.36 2.49
N GLY A 110 -1.25 5.40 2.60
CA GLY A 110 -1.03 6.16 3.82
C GLY A 110 -2.31 6.88 4.27
N ALA A 111 -2.97 7.59 3.36
CA ALA A 111 -4.23 8.28 3.65
C ALA A 111 -5.31 7.29 4.12
N ALA A 112 -5.53 6.20 3.38
CA ALA A 112 -6.48 5.17 3.77
C ALA A 112 -6.16 4.56 5.14
N THR A 113 -4.88 4.29 5.42
CA THR A 113 -4.43 3.76 6.71
C THR A 113 -4.73 4.73 7.85
N VAL A 114 -4.38 6.01 7.72
CA VAL A 114 -4.60 7.01 8.77
C VAL A 114 -6.09 7.22 9.03
N THR A 115 -6.90 7.33 7.98
CA THR A 115 -8.36 7.47 8.10
C THR A 115 -8.96 6.25 8.81
N LEU A 116 -8.60 5.03 8.39
CA LEU A 116 -9.13 3.82 9.00
C LEU A 116 -8.66 3.63 10.45
N LYS A 117 -7.42 4.01 10.79
CA LYS A 117 -6.94 4.02 12.17
C LYS A 117 -7.82 4.88 13.06
N ALA A 118 -8.09 6.12 12.62
CA ALA A 118 -8.95 7.03 13.37
C ALA A 118 -10.38 6.49 13.51
N LEU A 119 -10.94 5.85 12.48
CA LEU A 119 -12.31 5.32 12.51
C LEU A 119 -12.45 4.04 13.34
N ILE A 120 -11.44 3.17 13.34
CA ILE A 120 -11.51 1.85 13.99
C ILE A 120 -11.03 1.95 15.44
N GLY A 121 -9.94 2.67 15.70
CA GLY A 121 -9.48 2.92 17.07
C GLY A 121 -9.03 1.66 17.83
N ARG A 122 -8.48 0.65 17.15
CA ARG A 122 -8.16 -0.63 17.80
C ARG A 122 -6.93 -0.56 18.69
N ALA A 123 -6.99 -1.15 19.89
CA ALA A 123 -5.85 -1.24 20.79
C ALA A 123 -4.79 -2.24 20.30
N ARG A 124 -3.52 -1.96 20.64
CA ARG A 124 -2.37 -2.80 20.27
C ARG A 124 -2.22 -4.01 21.21
N PRO A 125 -1.53 -5.08 20.76
CA PRO A 125 -1.27 -6.23 21.61
C PRO A 125 -0.42 -5.97 22.86
N ASP A 126 0.32 -4.87 22.89
CA ASP A 126 1.16 -4.46 24.02
C ASP A 126 0.43 -3.53 25.02
N ALA A 127 -0.84 -3.20 24.77
CA ALA A 127 -1.65 -2.35 25.65
C ALA A 127 -2.24 -3.08 26.87
N GLY A 128 -2.06 -4.41 26.98
CA GLY A 128 -2.59 -5.20 28.10
C GLY A 128 -4.10 -5.49 28.04
N VAL A 129 -4.73 -5.23 26.89
CA VAL A 129 -6.16 -5.51 26.63
C VAL A 129 -6.33 -6.61 25.56
N GLY A 130 -7.55 -7.11 25.42
CA GLY A 130 -7.88 -8.15 24.44
C GLY A 130 -7.88 -7.65 22.99
N ALA A 131 -7.87 -8.58 22.03
CA ALA A 131 -7.80 -8.22 20.61
C ALA A 131 -9.05 -7.48 20.08
N PHE A 132 -10.17 -7.51 20.81
CA PHE A 132 -11.43 -6.87 20.42
C PHE A 132 -11.69 -5.55 21.15
N ASP A 133 -10.63 -4.90 21.64
CA ASP A 133 -10.71 -3.58 22.24
C ASP A 133 -10.61 -2.50 21.14
N PHE A 134 -11.72 -1.76 20.96
CA PHE A 134 -11.89 -0.72 19.95
C PHE A 134 -12.41 0.55 20.58
N ASP A 135 -11.73 1.65 20.26
CA ASP A 135 -12.01 2.97 20.79
C ASP A 135 -11.87 4.02 19.68
N PRO A 136 -12.91 4.17 18.83
CA PRO A 136 -12.88 5.07 17.67
C PRO A 136 -12.53 6.51 18.03
N PHE A 137 -11.78 7.16 17.13
CA PHE A 137 -11.36 8.56 17.21
C PHE A 137 -10.42 8.88 18.39
N THR A 138 -9.77 7.87 18.95
CA THR A 138 -8.75 8.06 20.01
C THR A 138 -7.34 7.78 19.50
N HIS A 139 -6.37 7.72 20.41
CA HIS A 139 -4.97 7.44 20.10
C HIS A 139 -4.68 5.96 19.82
N SER A 140 -5.68 5.09 19.94
CA SER A 140 -5.57 3.67 19.62
C SER A 140 -5.37 3.47 18.12
N ASP A 141 -4.21 2.96 17.73
CA ASP A 141 -3.76 2.97 16.35
C ASP A 141 -3.23 1.60 15.90
N ALA A 142 -3.77 0.48 16.38
CA ALA A 142 -3.33 -0.84 15.92
C ALA A 142 -3.79 -1.13 14.48
N MET A 143 -5.08 -0.99 14.21
CA MET A 143 -5.67 -1.40 12.94
C MET A 143 -5.92 -0.22 12.00
N PRO A 144 -5.56 -0.29 10.71
CA PRO A 144 -4.64 -1.23 10.07
C PRO A 144 -3.16 -0.92 10.35
N SER A 145 -2.26 -1.88 10.08
CA SER A 145 -0.81 -1.69 10.24
C SER A 145 -0.21 -0.79 9.14
N GLY A 146 0.26 0.42 9.50
CA GLY A 146 0.82 1.36 8.53
C GLY A 146 2.13 0.93 7.88
N HIS A 147 3.05 0.28 8.62
CA HIS A 147 4.27 -0.29 8.04
C HIS A 147 3.91 -1.34 6.98
N THR A 148 2.93 -2.19 7.28
CA THR A 148 2.48 -3.23 6.36
C THR A 148 1.79 -2.64 5.13
N SER A 149 0.88 -1.66 5.32
CA SER A 149 0.24 -0.95 4.20
C SER A 149 1.25 -0.38 3.22
N MET A 150 2.26 0.32 3.73
CA MET A 150 3.24 0.98 2.86
C MET A 150 4.20 -0.03 2.20
N ALA A 151 4.58 -1.10 2.91
CA ALA A 151 5.46 -2.13 2.35
C ALA A 151 4.77 -2.89 1.21
N PHE A 152 3.50 -3.28 1.38
CA PHE A 152 2.73 -3.95 0.33
C PHE A 152 2.34 -3.01 -0.81
N ALA A 153 2.12 -1.72 -0.53
CA ALA A 153 1.94 -0.68 -1.55
C ALA A 153 3.17 -0.55 -2.45
N LEU A 154 4.36 -0.45 -1.87
CA LEU A 154 5.62 -0.39 -2.61
C LEU A 154 5.85 -1.69 -3.41
N ALA A 155 5.66 -2.85 -2.78
CA ALA A 155 5.85 -4.15 -3.41
C ALA A 155 4.92 -4.36 -4.61
N ALA A 156 3.63 -4.04 -4.46
CA ALA A 156 2.64 -4.14 -5.54
C ALA A 156 2.96 -3.16 -6.67
N GLY A 157 3.26 -1.89 -6.36
CA GLY A 157 3.59 -0.89 -7.36
C GLY A 157 4.88 -1.20 -8.14
N LEU A 158 5.93 -1.70 -7.47
CA LEU A 158 7.16 -2.14 -8.13
C LEU A 158 6.95 -3.39 -8.99
N SER A 159 6.10 -4.32 -8.55
CA SER A 159 5.77 -5.53 -9.31
C SER A 159 5.06 -5.22 -10.64
N GLU A 160 4.35 -4.09 -10.71
CA GLU A 160 3.74 -3.63 -11.96
C GLU A 160 4.75 -2.99 -12.93
N ALA A 161 5.86 -2.47 -12.41
CA ALA A 161 6.94 -1.89 -13.23
C ALA A 161 7.96 -2.93 -13.70
N VAL A 162 8.15 -4.02 -12.94
CA VAL A 162 9.20 -5.02 -13.18
C VAL A 162 8.60 -6.35 -13.63
N HIS A 163 8.98 -6.83 -14.81
CA HIS A 163 8.50 -8.09 -15.38
C HIS A 163 9.42 -9.26 -15.00
N SER A 164 9.53 -9.57 -13.71
CA SER A 164 10.35 -10.69 -13.23
C SER A 164 9.71 -11.38 -12.03
N ARG A 165 9.45 -12.69 -12.17
CA ARG A 165 8.89 -13.52 -11.09
C ARG A 165 9.73 -13.48 -9.81
N TRP A 166 11.05 -13.47 -9.95
CA TRP A 166 11.96 -13.44 -8.81
C TRP A 166 11.97 -12.08 -8.12
N ALA A 167 11.83 -11.00 -8.89
CA ALA A 167 11.66 -9.67 -8.33
C ALA A 167 10.35 -9.58 -7.53
N HIS A 168 9.25 -10.12 -8.06
CA HIS A 168 7.96 -10.18 -7.35
C HIS A 168 8.08 -10.95 -6.03
N VAL A 169 8.71 -12.13 -6.06
CA VAL A 169 8.98 -12.92 -4.84
C VAL A 169 9.80 -12.10 -3.84
N GLY A 170 10.84 -11.40 -4.28
CA GLY A 170 11.64 -10.53 -3.43
C GLY A 170 10.84 -9.39 -2.80
N PHE A 171 10.04 -8.69 -3.59
CA PHE A 171 9.23 -7.56 -3.13
C PHE A 171 8.17 -7.98 -2.11
N TYR A 172 7.39 -9.02 -2.41
CA TYR A 172 6.37 -9.53 -1.49
C TYR A 172 6.98 -10.27 -0.30
N GLY A 173 8.13 -10.92 -0.47
CA GLY A 173 8.90 -11.52 0.62
C GLY A 173 9.37 -10.47 1.62
N PHE A 174 9.92 -9.35 1.13
CA PHE A 174 10.30 -8.21 1.95
C PHE A 174 9.09 -7.61 2.68
N ALA A 175 7.98 -7.36 1.97
CA ALA A 175 6.76 -6.82 2.57
C ALA A 175 6.17 -7.74 3.65
N THR A 176 6.23 -9.05 3.43
CA THR A 176 5.83 -10.07 4.42
C THR A 176 6.77 -10.06 5.63
N GLY A 177 8.08 -9.94 5.41
CA GLY A 177 9.05 -9.77 6.49
C GLY A 177 8.77 -8.53 7.35
N THR A 178 8.41 -7.40 6.71
CA THR A 178 7.95 -6.21 7.43
C THR A 178 6.70 -6.50 8.25
N ALA A 179 5.68 -7.15 7.70
CA ALA A 179 4.46 -7.53 8.42
C ALA A 179 4.76 -8.41 9.64
N LEU A 180 5.56 -9.47 9.45
CA LEU A 180 5.95 -10.39 10.52
C LEU A 180 6.77 -9.69 11.61
N SER A 181 7.63 -8.73 11.26
CA SER A 181 8.36 -7.93 12.26
C SER A 181 7.45 -7.15 13.20
N ARG A 182 6.24 -6.78 12.75
CA ARG A 182 5.24 -6.05 13.55
C ARG A 182 4.50 -6.94 14.53
N ILE A 183 4.23 -8.19 14.14
CA ILE A 183 3.70 -9.21 15.03
C ILE A 183 4.77 -9.63 16.05
N ASN A 184 6.01 -9.88 15.61
CA ASN A 184 7.14 -10.23 16.50
C ASN A 184 7.30 -9.18 17.60
N ASP A 185 7.31 -7.90 17.25
CA ASP A 185 7.52 -6.83 18.22
C ASP A 185 6.26 -6.50 19.06
N ASN A 186 5.20 -7.30 18.94
CA ASN A 186 3.95 -7.15 19.68
C ASN A 186 3.22 -5.81 19.41
N ARG A 187 3.44 -5.21 18.24
CA ARG A 187 2.91 -3.88 17.89
C ARG A 187 1.61 -3.92 17.09
N HIS A 188 1.30 -5.06 16.48
CA HIS A 188 0.14 -5.26 15.62
C HIS A 188 -0.36 -6.71 15.71
N TRP A 189 -1.67 -6.86 15.66
CA TRP A 189 -2.35 -8.16 15.50
C TRP A 189 -2.19 -8.72 14.08
N LEU A 190 -2.50 -10.00 13.88
CA LEU A 190 -2.43 -10.64 12.56
C LEU A 190 -3.42 -9.99 11.57
N SER A 191 -4.64 -9.70 12.01
CA SER A 191 -5.64 -9.03 11.19
C SER A 191 -5.27 -7.57 10.88
N ASP A 192 -4.53 -6.87 11.75
CA ASP A 192 -4.03 -5.51 11.47
C ASP A 192 -3.07 -5.51 10.28
N VAL A 193 -2.15 -6.49 10.24
CA VAL A 193 -1.19 -6.62 9.13
C VAL A 193 -1.86 -7.18 7.88
N GLY A 194 -2.83 -8.08 8.01
CA GLY A 194 -3.64 -8.57 6.89
C GLY A 194 -4.43 -7.44 6.21
N MET A 195 -5.11 -6.61 7.00
CA MET A 195 -5.82 -5.43 6.48
C MET A 195 -4.83 -4.42 5.87
N GLY A 196 -3.67 -4.21 6.48
CA GLY A 196 -2.61 -3.37 5.91
C GLY A 196 -2.17 -3.85 4.53
N ALA A 197 -1.89 -5.15 4.38
CA ALA A 197 -1.49 -5.73 3.10
C ALA A 197 -2.56 -5.52 2.01
N LEU A 198 -3.83 -5.71 2.37
CA LEU A 198 -4.96 -5.46 1.47
C LEU A 198 -5.04 -4.00 1.02
N ILE A 199 -4.87 -3.04 1.94
CA ILE A 199 -4.84 -1.61 1.62
C ILE A 199 -3.71 -1.31 0.65
N GLY A 200 -2.50 -1.79 0.94
CA GLY A 200 -1.33 -1.53 0.10
C GLY A 200 -1.50 -2.04 -1.34
N ILE A 201 -1.93 -3.31 -1.49
CA ILE A 201 -2.17 -3.91 -2.80
C ILE A 201 -3.28 -3.16 -3.54
N THR A 202 -4.40 -2.87 -2.85
CA THR A 202 -5.55 -2.19 -3.45
C THR A 202 -5.15 -0.80 -3.95
N SER A 203 -4.39 -0.03 -3.16
CA SER A 203 -3.91 1.30 -3.56
C SER A 203 -3.09 1.26 -4.84
N ALA A 204 -2.17 0.29 -4.98
CA ALA A 204 -1.37 0.14 -6.20
C ALA A 204 -2.27 -0.14 -7.42
N ARG A 205 -3.24 -1.05 -7.28
CA ARG A 205 -4.17 -1.42 -8.35
C ARG A 205 -5.10 -0.29 -8.76
N LEU A 206 -5.52 0.55 -7.82
CA LEU A 206 -6.34 1.73 -8.09
C LEU A 206 -5.53 2.79 -8.83
N VAL A 207 -4.31 3.09 -8.38
CA VAL A 207 -3.44 4.10 -9.01
C VAL A 207 -3.02 3.69 -10.41
N SER A 208 -2.83 2.39 -10.68
CA SER A 208 -2.53 1.90 -12.02
C SER A 208 -3.75 1.80 -12.94
N GLY A 209 -4.95 2.14 -12.44
CA GLY A 209 -6.20 2.05 -13.20
C GLY A 209 -6.66 0.61 -13.49
N ARG A 210 -5.96 -0.39 -12.93
CA ARG A 210 -6.33 -1.81 -13.10
C ARG A 210 -7.59 -2.13 -12.33
N TRP A 211 -7.87 -1.45 -11.22
CA TRP A 211 -9.09 -1.60 -10.42
C TRP A 211 -9.91 -0.31 -10.43
N ARG A 212 -11.23 -0.47 -10.38
CA ARG A 212 -12.22 0.62 -10.25
C ARG A 212 -13.12 0.36 -9.05
N VAL A 213 -13.47 1.38 -8.29
CA VAL A 213 -14.36 1.24 -7.11
C VAL A 213 -15.78 1.50 -7.59
N PHE A 214 -16.66 0.48 -7.55
CA PHE A 214 -18.05 0.60 -8.01
C PHE A 214 -18.22 1.19 -9.42
N GLY A 215 -17.27 0.91 -10.32
CA GLY A 215 -17.26 1.44 -11.69
C GLY A 215 -16.67 2.84 -11.85
N LEU A 216 -16.30 3.52 -10.75
CA LEU A 216 -15.63 4.82 -10.79
C LEU A 216 -14.14 4.63 -11.11
N THR A 217 -13.68 5.29 -12.18
CA THR A 217 -12.26 5.36 -12.55
C THR A 217 -11.53 6.34 -11.63
N PRO A 218 -10.50 5.90 -10.87
CA PRO A 218 -9.63 6.82 -10.15
C PRO A 218 -8.88 7.75 -11.14
N PRO A 219 -8.42 8.93 -10.71
CA PRO A 219 -7.61 9.78 -11.57
C PRO A 219 -6.28 9.07 -11.87
N GLY A 220 -5.94 8.99 -13.16
CA GLY A 220 -4.68 8.44 -13.62
C GLY A 220 -3.54 9.42 -13.47
N VAL A 221 -2.33 8.91 -13.21
CA VAL A 221 -1.09 9.71 -13.20
C VAL A 221 -0.28 9.39 -14.46
N ALA A 222 -0.10 10.41 -15.31
CA ALA A 222 0.68 10.34 -16.54
C ALA A 222 1.78 11.42 -16.56
N VAL A 223 2.78 11.25 -17.41
CA VAL A 223 3.81 12.28 -17.65
C VAL A 223 3.63 12.80 -19.06
N GLY A 224 3.34 14.10 -19.20
CA GLY A 224 3.14 14.75 -20.48
C GLY A 224 4.44 15.06 -21.23
N PRO A 225 4.37 15.45 -22.52
CA PRO A 225 5.53 15.69 -23.38
C PRO A 225 6.51 16.76 -22.86
N ARG A 226 6.09 17.61 -21.91
CA ARG A 226 6.87 18.72 -21.34
C ARG A 226 7.32 18.51 -19.89
N ARG A 227 7.46 17.26 -19.43
CA ARG A 227 7.86 16.93 -18.04
C ARG A 227 6.84 17.37 -16.98
N THR A 228 5.60 17.60 -17.37
CA THR A 228 4.47 17.83 -16.46
C THR A 228 3.94 16.48 -15.97
N VAL A 229 3.79 16.32 -14.65
CA VAL A 229 2.98 15.25 -14.09
C VAL A 229 1.53 15.67 -14.24
N ILE A 230 0.76 14.90 -14.99
CA ILE A 230 -0.65 15.13 -15.26
C ILE A 230 -1.45 14.15 -14.41
N VAL A 231 -2.36 14.69 -13.60
CA VAL A 231 -3.37 13.93 -12.88
C VAL A 231 -4.70 14.18 -13.59
N ALA A 232 -5.25 13.16 -14.25
CA ALA A 232 -6.45 13.32 -15.08
C ALA A 232 -7.51 12.25 -14.77
N TRP A 233 -8.77 12.65 -14.83
CA TRP A 233 -9.92 11.76 -14.68
C TRP A 233 -10.29 11.16 -16.05
N HIS A 234 -10.32 9.84 -16.15
CA HIS A 234 -10.77 9.16 -17.37
C HIS A 234 -12.20 8.63 -17.17
N HIS A 235 -13.18 9.28 -17.79
CA HIS A 235 -14.55 8.78 -17.90
C HIS A 235 -14.72 8.06 -19.24
N SER A 236 -15.10 6.78 -19.20
CA SER A 236 -15.62 6.05 -20.35
C SER A 236 -17.13 5.94 -20.13
N PHE A 237 -17.93 6.55 -20.99
CA PHE A 237 -19.37 6.28 -21.10
C PHE A 237 -19.57 5.13 -22.09
#